data_AF-A0A4R4P7Y2-F1
#
_entry.id   AF-A0A4R4P7Y2-F1
#
_cell.length_a   1.000
_cell.length_b   1.000
_cell.length_c   1.000
_cell.angle_alpha   90.00
_cell.angle_beta   90.00
_cell.angle_gamma   90.00
#
_symmetry.space_group_name_H-M   'P 1'
#
loop_
_entity.id
_entity.type
_entity.pdbx_description
1 polymer ?
#
loop_
_entity_poly.entity_id
_entity_poly.type
_entity_poly.pdbx_seq_one_letter_code
_entity_poly.pdbx_strand_id
1 'polypeptide(L)'
;MLLVWMLSMVYGTKEYASPGVEPTSSLVPTVGLAVGAAFVSRQRNLPFPLLDLRLFGNHTFTAAPLVLSLAMLVMSGGQFFMAQFLQTVAGYPPLDAGLLLLPISVTMVIGVMTAPGLTRCVPPAT
;
A
#
# COMPACT_ATOMS: atom_id res chain seq x y z
N MET A 1 -5.19 -11.62 17.77
CA MET A 1 -4.71 -10.27 18.14
C MET A 1 -4.28 -9.44 16.93
N LEU A 2 -3.37 -9.91 16.07
CA LEU A 2 -2.99 -9.22 14.81
C LEU A 2 -4.18 -8.94 13.88
N LEU A 3 -5.11 -9.89 13.77
CA LEU A 3 -6.34 -9.73 12.98
C LEU A 3 -7.27 -8.64 13.53
N VAL A 4 -7.43 -8.53 14.85
CA VAL A 4 -8.29 -7.50 15.48
C VAL A 4 -7.72 -6.11 15.23
N TRP A 5 -6.40 -5.97 15.32
CA TRP A 5 -5.69 -4.73 15.03
C TRP A 5 -5.82 -4.33 13.55
N MET A 6 -5.66 -5.29 12.63
CA MET A 6 -5.78 -5.02 11.20
C MET A 6 -7.22 -4.71 10.77
N LEU A 7 -8.20 -5.45 11.32
CA LEU A 7 -9.62 -5.25 11.05
C LEU A 7 -10.10 -3.88 11.55
N SER A 8 -9.73 -3.48 12.77
CA SER A 8 -10.04 -2.13 13.27
C SER A 8 -9.42 -1.03 12.41
N MET A 9 -8.21 -1.24 11.89
CA MET A 9 -7.53 -0.25 11.07
C MET A 9 -8.20 -0.04 9.71
N VAL A 10 -8.52 -1.13 9.01
CA VAL A 10 -9.19 -1.09 7.70
C VAL A 10 -10.59 -0.50 7.81
N TYR A 11 -11.30 -0.79 8.91
CA TYR A 11 -12.63 -0.25 9.16
C TYR A 11 -12.59 1.26 9.40
N GLY A 12 -11.63 1.74 10.19
CA GLY A 12 -11.44 3.17 10.43
C GLY A 12 -11.22 3.97 9.14
N THR A 13 -10.39 3.46 8.22
CA THR A 13 -10.08 4.15 6.96
C THR A 13 -11.28 4.24 6.01
N LYS A 14 -12.21 3.27 6.04
CA LYS A 14 -13.41 3.28 5.18
C LYS A 14 -14.44 4.31 5.61
N GLU A 15 -14.64 4.48 6.92
CA GLU A 15 -15.61 5.42 7.48
C GLU A 15 -15.24 6.89 7.16
N TYR A 16 -13.94 7.15 6.99
CA TYR A 16 -13.39 8.48 6.70
C TYR A 16 -13.68 9.02 5.29
N ALA A 17 -14.11 8.17 4.36
CA ALA A 17 -14.30 8.53 2.97
C ALA A 17 -15.77 8.81 2.59
N SER A 18 -16.70 8.75 3.56
CA SER A 18 -18.10 9.11 3.32
C SER A 18 -18.29 10.64 3.34
N PRO A 19 -19.06 11.21 2.39
CA PRO A 19 -19.26 12.65 2.30
C PRO A 19 -20.22 13.12 3.40
N GLY A 20 -19.65 13.71 4.44
CA GLY A 20 -20.36 14.32 5.57
C GLY A 20 -19.35 14.72 6.63
N VAL A 21 -18.97 16.00 6.67
CA VAL A 21 -17.91 16.50 7.56
C VAL A 21 -18.44 16.57 8.99
N GLU A 22 -18.49 15.43 9.68
CA GLU A 22 -18.66 15.38 11.13
C GLU A 22 -17.28 15.41 11.83
N PRO A 23 -17.16 15.99 13.04
CA PRO A 23 -15.89 16.11 13.79
C PRO A 23 -15.18 14.78 14.06
N THR A 24 -15.88 13.66 13.84
CA THR A 24 -15.37 12.28 13.79
C THR A 24 -14.29 12.08 12.71
N SER A 25 -14.28 12.93 11.67
CA SER A 25 -13.30 12.95 10.58
C SER A 25 -11.94 13.60 10.94
N SER A 26 -11.61 13.73 12.23
CA SER A 26 -10.23 13.98 12.72
C SER A 26 -9.66 12.81 13.57
N LEU A 27 -10.50 11.84 13.95
CA LEU A 27 -10.14 10.78 14.89
C LEU A 27 -9.42 9.59 14.23
N VAL A 28 -9.68 9.27 12.96
CA VAL A 28 -9.13 8.05 12.34
C VAL A 28 -7.62 8.06 12.06
N PRO A 29 -6.96 9.13 11.56
CA PRO A 29 -5.51 9.15 11.41
C PRO A 29 -4.84 9.14 12.80
N THR A 30 -5.48 9.72 13.82
CA THR A 30 -5.01 9.69 15.20
C THR A 30 -5.09 8.28 15.79
N VAL A 31 -6.21 7.58 15.59
CA VAL A 31 -6.35 6.16 15.96
C VAL A 31 -5.36 5.31 15.18
N GLY A 32 -5.15 5.60 13.90
CA GLY A 32 -4.17 4.89 13.07
C GLY A 32 -2.72 5.05 13.55
N LEU A 33 -2.35 6.26 13.96
CA LEU A 33 -1.05 6.51 14.58
C LEU A 33 -0.91 5.81 15.94
N ALA A 34 -1.95 5.83 16.77
CA ALA A 34 -1.93 5.18 18.09
C ALA A 34 -1.80 3.65 17.99
N VAL A 35 -2.55 3.07 17.07
CA VAL A 35 -2.55 1.64 16.75
C VAL A 35 -1.18 1.25 16.19
N GLY A 36 -0.63 2.04 15.24
CA GLY A 36 0.74 1.94 14.72
C GLY A 36 1.81 1.92 15.82
N ALA A 37 1.77 2.90 16.72
CA ALA A 37 2.70 3.02 17.83
C ALA A 37 2.60 1.85 18.83
N ALA A 38 1.38 1.35 19.08
CA ALA A 38 1.15 0.17 19.92
C ALA A 38 1.74 -1.11 19.30
N PHE A 39 1.73 -1.24 17.97
CA PHE A 39 2.34 -2.38 17.29
C PHE A 39 3.87 -2.34 17.35
N VAL A 40 4.47 -1.17 17.10
CA VAL A 40 5.92 -0.97 17.19
C VAL A 40 6.44 -1.24 18.60
N SER A 41 5.77 -0.69 19.62
CA SER A 41 6.13 -0.92 21.03
C SER A 41 5.98 -2.39 21.43
N ARG A 42 4.95 -3.08 20.93
CA ARG A 42 4.76 -4.51 21.17
C ARG A 42 5.85 -5.35 20.49
N GLN A 43 6.16 -5.11 19.21
CA GLN A 43 7.22 -5.83 18.51
C GLN A 43 8.59 -5.65 19.17
N ARG A 44 8.86 -4.48 19.73
CA ARG A 44 10.12 -4.19 20.45
C ARG A 44 10.26 -4.94 21.77
N ASN A 45 9.15 -5.30 22.42
CA ASN A 45 9.14 -5.98 23.72
C ASN A 45 8.96 -7.51 23.61
N LEU A 46 8.85 -8.09 22.41
CA LEU A 46 8.79 -9.54 22.26
C LEU A 46 10.20 -10.17 22.33
N PRO A 47 10.35 -11.32 23.02
CA PRO A 47 11.64 -12.02 23.15
C PRO A 47 12.16 -12.62 21.84
N PHE A 48 11.30 -12.87 20.85
CA PHE A 48 11.68 -13.29 19.50
C PHE A 48 11.00 -12.36 18.47
N PRO A 49 11.60 -11.19 18.18
CA PRO A 49 11.03 -10.25 17.21
C PRO A 49 11.17 -10.81 15.79
N LEU A 50 10.06 -10.88 15.07
CA LEU A 50 10.02 -11.26 13.64
C LEU A 50 10.72 -10.25 12.73
N LEU A 51 10.89 -9.01 13.21
CA LEU A 51 11.48 -7.89 12.48
C LEU A 51 12.37 -7.12 13.46
N ASP A 52 13.69 -7.17 13.25
CA ASP A 52 14.61 -6.39 14.08
C ASP A 52 14.54 -4.91 13.68
N LEU A 53 13.81 -4.12 14.46
CA LEU A 53 13.63 -2.68 14.23
C LEU A 53 14.96 -1.91 14.28
N ARG A 54 16.04 -2.50 14.80
CA ARG A 54 17.39 -1.91 14.77
C ARG A 54 17.94 -1.77 13.35
N LEU A 55 17.50 -2.61 12.42
CA LEU A 55 17.88 -2.52 11.01
C LEU A 55 17.37 -1.22 10.36
N PHE A 56 16.23 -0.69 10.82
CA PHE A 56 15.72 0.62 10.36
C PHE A 56 16.54 1.82 10.88
N GLY A 57 17.50 1.59 11.79
CA GLY A 57 18.50 2.62 12.11
C GLY A 57 19.53 2.81 10.98
N ASN A 58 19.66 1.85 10.07
CA ASN A 58 20.54 1.96 8.91
C ASN A 58 19.79 2.62 7.75
N HIS A 59 20.26 3.78 7.30
CA HIS A 59 19.67 4.53 6.18
C HIS A 59 19.58 3.70 4.90
N THR A 60 20.55 2.84 4.61
CA THR A 60 20.54 1.98 3.41
C THR A 60 19.44 0.92 3.49
N PHE A 61 19.27 0.33 4.68
CA PHE A 61 18.20 -0.66 4.90
C PHE A 61 16.82 -0.02 4.92
N THR A 62 16.70 1.21 5.42
CA THR A 62 15.44 1.96 5.48
C THR A 62 15.05 2.55 4.14
N ALA A 63 16.03 2.94 3.32
CA ALA A 63 15.80 3.47 1.98
C ALA A 63 15.09 2.46 1.08
N ALA A 64 15.46 1.18 1.14
CA ALA A 64 14.84 0.13 0.32
C ALA A 64 13.30 0.03 0.50
N PRO A 65 12.75 -0.21 1.70
CA PRO A 65 11.32 -0.24 1.93
C PRO A 65 10.66 1.13 1.74
N LEU A 66 11.37 2.25 2.00
CA LEU A 66 10.84 3.59 1.74
C LEU A 66 10.61 3.82 0.25
N VAL A 67 11.62 3.52 -0.59
CA VAL A 67 11.54 3.62 -2.04
C VAL A 67 10.47 2.67 -2.59
N LEU A 68 10.41 1.44 -2.09
CA LEU A 68 9.35 0.49 -2.46
C LEU A 68 7.95 1.03 -2.11
N SER A 69 7.79 1.60 -0.91
CA SER A 69 6.52 2.19 -0.48
C SER A 69 6.14 3.39 -1.34
N LEU A 70 7.11 4.26 -1.66
CA LEU A 70 6.90 5.41 -2.51
C LEU A 70 6.52 4.98 -3.95
N ALA A 71 7.16 3.95 -4.47
CA ALA A 71 6.81 3.35 -5.75
C ALA A 71 5.37 2.81 -5.74
N MET A 72 4.99 2.07 -4.70
CA MET A 72 3.61 1.56 -4.54
C MET A 72 2.59 2.68 -4.39
N LEU A 73 2.94 3.77 -3.71
CA LEU A 73 2.08 4.95 -3.55
C LEU A 73 1.82 5.64 -4.89
N VAL A 74 2.88 5.88 -5.67
CA VAL A 74 2.76 6.49 -7.00
C VAL A 74 1.96 5.59 -7.94
N MET A 75 2.23 4.28 -7.91
CA MET A 75 1.53 3.31 -8.75
C MET A 75 0.04 3.22 -8.41
N SER A 76 -0.29 3.08 -7.13
CA SER A 76 -1.69 2.98 -6.66
C SER A 76 -2.44 4.30 -6.86
N GLY A 77 -1.82 5.43 -6.51
CA GLY A 77 -2.38 6.76 -6.69
C GLY A 77 -2.62 7.09 -8.17
N GLY A 78 -1.64 6.82 -9.04
CA GLY A 78 -1.77 7.01 -10.47
C GLY A 78 -2.91 6.19 -11.08
N GLN A 79 -3.05 4.93 -10.67
CA GLN A 79 -4.14 4.07 -11.13
C GLN A 79 -5.52 4.57 -10.68
N PHE A 80 -5.61 5.07 -9.44
CA PHE A 80 -6.83 5.69 -8.92
C PHE A 80 -7.19 6.97 -9.70
N PHE A 81 -6.24 7.88 -9.89
CA PHE A 81 -6.46 9.12 -10.64
C PHE A 81 -6.83 8.85 -12.11
N MET A 82 -6.22 7.85 -12.73
CA MET A 82 -6.57 7.44 -14.10
C MET A 82 -8.02 6.94 -14.20
N ALA A 83 -8.44 6.07 -13.29
CA ALA A 83 -9.81 5.59 -13.22
C ALA A 83 -10.79 6.75 -12.98
N GLN A 84 -10.43 7.65 -12.06
CA GLN A 84 -11.22 8.84 -11.75
C GLN A 84 -11.34 9.78 -12.95
N PHE A 85 -10.26 10.00 -13.69
CA PHE A 85 -10.23 10.83 -14.91
C PHE A 85 -11.13 10.24 -16.00
N LEU A 86 -11.04 8.94 -16.25
CA LEU A 86 -11.86 8.26 -17.27
C LEU A 86 -13.36 8.36 -16.95
N GLN A 87 -13.72 8.25 -15.67
CA GLN A 87 -15.12 8.29 -15.25
C GLN A 87 -15.67 9.71 -15.14
N THR A 88 -14.88 10.64 -14.57
CA THR A 88 -15.36 12.00 -14.24
C THR A 88 -15.14 13.01 -15.35
N VAL A 89 -14.01 12.91 -16.06
CA VAL A 89 -13.62 13.89 -17.10
C VAL A 89 -13.95 13.37 -18.49
N ALA A 90 -13.61 12.11 -18.78
CA ALA A 90 -13.92 11.50 -20.07
C ALA A 90 -15.34 10.92 -20.15
N GLY A 91 -16.06 10.85 -19.02
CA GLY A 91 -17.48 10.46 -18.97
C GLY A 91 -17.76 8.99 -19.29
N TYR A 92 -16.74 8.12 -19.25
CA TYR A 92 -16.95 6.70 -19.50
C TYR A 92 -17.74 6.05 -18.35
N PRO A 93 -18.69 5.15 -18.66
CA PRO A 93 -19.33 4.35 -17.62
C PRO A 93 -18.26 3.47 -16.93
N PRO A 94 -18.47 3.10 -15.66
CA PRO A 94 -17.48 2.38 -14.85
C PRO A 94 -16.99 1.07 -15.50
N LEU A 95 -17.87 0.41 -16.25
CA LEU A 95 -17.57 -0.85 -16.93
C LEU A 95 -16.54 -0.67 -18.05
N ASP A 96 -16.68 0.39 -18.86
CA ASP A 96 -15.78 0.68 -19.97
C ASP A 96 -14.42 1.18 -19.48
N ALA A 97 -14.41 2.01 -18.42
CA ALA A 97 -13.17 2.41 -17.75
C ALA A 97 -12.42 1.18 -17.21
N GLY A 98 -13.14 0.20 -16.64
CA GLY A 98 -12.55 -1.07 -16.20
C GLY A 98 -11.96 -1.89 -17.35
N LEU A 99 -12.66 -1.94 -18.50
CA LEU A 99 -12.16 -2.61 -19.71
C LEU A 99 -10.90 -1.94 -20.26
N LEU A 100 -10.77 -0.61 -20.21
CA LEU A 100 -9.55 0.10 -20.60
C LEU A 100 -8.38 -0.13 -19.63
N LEU A 101 -8.66 -0.52 -18.38
CA LEU A 101 -7.63 -0.85 -17.38
C LEU A 101 -7.20 -2.33 -17.43
N LEU A 102 -7.92 -3.21 -18.14
CA LEU A 102 -7.52 -4.61 -18.34
C LEU A 102 -6.13 -4.76 -18.97
N PRO A 103 -5.74 -4.02 -20.03
CA PRO A 103 -4.41 -4.13 -20.63
C PRO A 103 -3.28 -3.89 -19.62
N ILE A 104 -3.48 -2.96 -18.68
CA ILE A 104 -2.51 -2.69 -17.60
C ILE A 104 -2.36 -3.92 -16.70
N SER A 105 -3.49 -4.52 -16.30
CA SER A 105 -3.50 -5.73 -15.47
C SER A 105 -2.86 -6.93 -16.16
N VAL A 106 -3.16 -7.13 -17.45
CA VAL A 106 -2.58 -8.21 -18.27
C VAL A 106 -1.08 -8.04 -18.42
N THR A 107 -0.62 -6.83 -18.71
CA THR A 107 0.82 -6.52 -18.84
C THR A 107 1.54 -6.77 -17.52
N MET A 108 0.92 -6.42 -16.39
CA MET A 108 1.46 -6.70 -15.06
C MET A 108 1.58 -8.22 -14.80
N VAL A 109 0.55 -9.01 -15.11
CA VAL A 109 0.60 -10.47 -14.96
C VAL A 109 1.73 -11.06 -15.79
N ILE A 110 1.86 -10.65 -17.06
CA ILE A 110 2.94 -11.09 -17.95
C ILE A 110 4.30 -10.71 -17.36
N GLY A 111 4.45 -9.48 -16.85
CA GLY A 111 5.66 -9.01 -16.19
C GLY A 111 6.05 -9.87 -14.97
N VAL A 112 5.08 -10.17 -14.10
CA VAL A 112 5.31 -11.02 -12.92
C VAL A 112 5.66 -12.46 -13.32
N MET A 113 5.02 -13.02 -14.35
CA MET A 113 5.32 -14.37 -14.82
C MET A 113 6.68 -14.47 -15.53
N THR A 114 7.12 -13.39 -16.19
CA THR A 114 8.42 -13.34 -16.88
C THR A 114 9.58 -12.96 -15.95
N ALA A 115 9.31 -12.31 -14.81
CA ALA A 115 10.32 -11.89 -13.85
C ALA A 115 11.24 -13.03 -13.36
N PRO A 116 10.76 -14.23 -12.96
CA PRO A 116 11.61 -15.36 -12.59
C PRO A 116 12.53 -15.80 -13.74
N GLY A 117 12.03 -15.76 -14.97
CA GLY A 117 12.81 -16.07 -16.17
C GLY A 117 13.92 -15.05 -16.42
N LEU A 118 13.61 -13.76 -16.30
CA LEU A 118 14.57 -12.66 -16.45
C LEU A 118 15.64 -12.68 -15.36
N THR A 119 15.29 -13.00 -14.11
CA THR A 119 16.29 -13.11 -13.03
C THR A 119 17.28 -14.26 -13.23
N ARG A 120 16.95 -15.28 -14.04
CA ARG A 120 17.92 -16.32 -14.43
C ARG A 120 18.91 -15.83 -15.51
N CYS A 121 18.56 -14.79 -16.26
CA CYS A 121 19.39 -14.23 -17.31
C CYS A 121 20.31 -13.11 -16.82
N VAL A 122 20.01 -12.50 -15.66
CA VAL A 122 20.85 -11.46 -15.06
C VAL A 122 21.82 -12.12 -14.07
N PRO A 123 23.15 -12.13 -14.35
CA PRO A 123 24.11 -12.65 -13.39
C PRO A 123 24.05 -11.81 -12.09
N PRO A 124 24.18 -12.44 -10.91
CA PRO A 124 24.07 -11.74 -9.64
C PRO A 124 25.14 -10.64 -9.56
N ALA A 125 24.70 -9.40 -9.37
CA ALA A 125 25.59 -8.30 -9.02
C ALA A 125 26.09 -8.56 -7.59
N THR A 126 27.36 -8.96 -7.50
CA THR A 126 28.15 -9.11 -6.27
C THR A 126 28.14 -7.87 -5.41
#